data_AF-A0A2G8K359-F1
#
_entry.id   AF-A0A2G8K359-F1
#
_cell.length_a   1.000
_cell.length_b   1.000
_cell.length_c   1.000
_cell.angle_alpha   90.00
_cell.angle_beta   90.00
_cell.angle_gamma   90.00
#
_symmetry.space_group_name_H-M   'P 1'
#
loop_
_entity.id
_entity.type
_entity.pdbx_description
1 polymer ?
#
loop_
_entity_poly.entity_id
_entity_poly.type
_entity_poly.pdbx_seq_one_letter_code
_entity_poly.pdbx_strand_id
1 'polypeptide(L)'
;MVPERYDCQNGIVNFQRADINSFKFRRSKVVIFAGGLKDKSLWKRLLAKRTPRQIWVFTTDESPLTTMDYIPPKQYNIGRNIFNVTYTYHSKSDISVPYGRYQPYATFNDDEIDVDYHKLHHKFAMWMSSHCDTISWDRTKFVKDLAEYMPIDRFGKCGNMTAKM
;
A
#
# COMPACT_ATOMS: atom_id res chain seq x y z
N MET A 1 18.66 -8.64 -2.58
CA MET A 1 18.08 -8.60 -1.22
C MET A 1 18.43 -9.90 -0.53
N VAL A 2 19.09 -9.80 0.62
CA VAL A 2 19.47 -10.96 1.44
C VAL A 2 18.19 -11.54 2.07
N PRO A 3 18.05 -12.87 2.23
CA PRO A 3 16.94 -13.43 2.97
C PRO A 3 16.90 -12.88 4.41
N GLU A 4 15.74 -12.42 4.84
CA GLU A 4 15.49 -11.99 6.22
C GLU A 4 14.90 -13.15 7.01
N ARG A 5 15.33 -13.28 8.26
CA ARG A 5 14.88 -14.35 9.16
C ARG A 5 14.17 -13.71 10.34
N TYR A 6 12.95 -14.15 10.59
CA TYR A 6 12.12 -13.71 11.70
C TYR A 6 11.90 -14.90 12.64
N ASP A 7 12.19 -14.69 13.92
CA ASP A 7 11.87 -15.65 14.98
C ASP A 7 10.48 -15.33 15.52
N CYS A 8 9.54 -16.26 15.36
CA CYS A 8 8.15 -16.10 15.76
C CYS A 8 7.82 -17.11 16.87
N GLN A 9 6.78 -16.83 17.64
CA GLN A 9 6.36 -17.71 18.75
C GLN A 9 6.18 -19.18 18.35
N ASN A 10 5.79 -19.45 17.10
CA ASN A 10 5.55 -20.79 16.56
C ASN A 10 6.58 -21.24 15.50
N GLY A 11 7.80 -20.69 15.55
CA GLY A 11 8.92 -21.10 14.71
C GLY A 11 9.50 -19.99 13.84
N ILE A 12 10.32 -20.38 12.87
CA ILE A 12 11.14 -19.44 12.10
C ILE A 12 10.53 -19.20 10.72
N VAL A 13 10.37 -17.92 10.36
CA VAL A 13 9.96 -17.49 9.02
C VAL A 13 11.17 -16.93 8.28
N ASN A 14 11.43 -17.47 7.09
CA ASN A 14 12.44 -16.94 6.18
C ASN A 14 11.75 -16.18 5.06
N PHE A 15 11.95 -14.87 5.03
CA PHE A 15 11.41 -13.98 4.02
C PHE A 15 12.48 -13.70 2.97
N GLN A 16 12.13 -13.84 1.69
CA GLN A 16 13.04 -13.55 0.60
C GLN A 16 12.26 -13.18 -0.65
N ARG A 17 12.83 -12.30 -1.48
CA ARG A 17 12.29 -12.02 -2.81
C ARG A 17 12.36 -13.28 -3.66
N ALA A 18 11.21 -13.74 -4.15
CA ALA A 18 11.13 -14.89 -5.05
C ALA A 18 11.21 -14.39 -6.50
N ASP A 19 12.18 -14.90 -7.26
CA ASP A 19 12.19 -14.80 -8.73
C ASP A 19 11.49 -16.05 -9.30
N ILE A 20 10.61 -15.82 -10.29
CA ILE A 20 9.87 -16.85 -11.03
C ILE A 20 10.77 -17.91 -11.68
N ASN A 21 12.05 -17.58 -11.90
CA ASN A 21 13.03 -18.50 -12.48
C ASN A 21 13.55 -19.59 -11.52
N SER A 22 13.21 -19.56 -10.24
CA SER A 22 13.95 -20.35 -9.23
C SER A 22 13.12 -21.43 -8.52
N PHE A 23 13.81 -22.48 -8.06
CA PHE A 23 13.32 -23.46 -7.06
C PHE A 23 12.69 -22.78 -5.83
N LYS A 24 13.04 -21.52 -5.54
CA LYS A 24 12.53 -20.76 -4.39
C LYS A 24 11.01 -20.63 -4.45
N PHE A 25 10.44 -20.26 -5.60
CA PHE A 25 8.99 -20.15 -5.75
C PHE A 25 8.27 -21.47 -5.45
N ARG A 26 8.79 -22.59 -5.97
CA ARG A 26 8.19 -23.93 -5.75
C ARG A 26 8.32 -24.42 -4.31
N ARG A 27 9.37 -24.00 -3.59
CA ARG A 27 9.62 -24.39 -2.19
C ARG A 27 8.93 -23.47 -1.18
N SER A 28 8.55 -22.26 -1.60
CA SER A 28 7.81 -21.33 -0.75
C SER A 28 6.45 -21.93 -0.39
N LYS A 29 6.16 -22.00 0.91
CA LYS A 29 4.84 -22.36 1.42
C LYS A 29 3.83 -21.22 1.25
N VAL A 30 4.32 -19.98 1.34
CA VAL A 30 3.53 -18.76 1.19
C VAL A 30 4.21 -17.85 0.17
N VAL A 31 3.43 -17.27 -0.75
CA VAL A 31 3.92 -16.26 -1.69
C VAL A 31 3.05 -15.01 -1.60
N ILE A 32 3.71 -13.88 -1.37
CA ILE A 32 3.10 -12.58 -1.17
C ILE A 32 3.26 -11.74 -2.43
N PHE A 33 2.16 -11.24 -2.97
CA PHE A 33 2.13 -10.46 -4.21
C PHE A 33 2.10 -8.96 -3.89
N ALA A 34 3.28 -8.40 -3.61
CA ALA A 34 3.50 -6.99 -3.24
C ALA A 34 3.60 -6.04 -4.45
N GLY A 35 2.65 -6.12 -5.37
CA GLY A 35 2.63 -5.28 -6.57
C GLY A 35 1.90 -5.90 -7.76
N GLY A 36 1.55 -5.05 -8.73
CA GLY A 36 0.91 -5.44 -9.97
C GLY A 36 1.82 -6.27 -10.88
N LEU A 37 1.27 -7.33 -11.47
CA LEU A 37 1.95 -8.17 -12.45
C LEU A 37 1.38 -7.90 -13.84
N LYS A 38 1.94 -6.91 -14.53
CA LYS A 38 1.48 -6.48 -15.87
C LYS A 38 1.74 -7.52 -16.96
N ASP A 39 2.78 -8.34 -16.79
CA ASP A 39 3.18 -9.34 -17.77
C ASP A 39 2.27 -10.58 -17.73
N LYS A 40 1.45 -10.76 -18.76
CA LYS A 40 0.58 -11.94 -18.93
C LYS A 40 1.35 -13.26 -19.03
N SER A 41 2.57 -13.24 -19.56
CA SER A 41 3.42 -14.43 -19.68
C SER A 41 3.91 -14.88 -18.31
N LEU A 42 4.18 -13.93 -17.42
CA LEU A 42 4.54 -14.18 -16.03
C LEU A 42 3.41 -14.90 -15.29
N TRP A 43 2.16 -14.45 -15.44
CA TRP A 43 0.99 -15.12 -14.87
C TRP A 43 0.88 -16.58 -15.31
N LYS A 44 1.03 -16.86 -16.61
CA LYS A 44 1.01 -18.22 -17.14
C LYS A 44 2.06 -19.10 -16.46
N ARG A 45 3.28 -18.57 -16.30
CA ARG A 45 4.40 -19.28 -15.68
C ARG A 45 4.22 -19.50 -14.18
N LEU A 46 3.66 -18.53 -13.46
CA LEU A 46 3.36 -18.66 -12.03
C LEU A 46 2.31 -19.74 -11.78
N LEU A 47 1.22 -19.72 -12.56
CA LEU A 47 0.15 -20.70 -12.45
C LEU A 47 0.65 -22.12 -12.79
N ALA A 48 1.48 -22.25 -13.85
CA ALA A 48 2.07 -23.54 -14.22
C ALA A 48 3.06 -24.09 -13.18
N LYS A 49 3.68 -23.24 -12.36
CA LYS A 49 4.64 -23.64 -11.32
C LYS A 49 4.03 -23.72 -9.93
N ARG A 50 2.79 -23.26 -9.73
CA ARG A 50 2.11 -23.26 -8.43
C ARG A 50 1.95 -24.70 -7.94
N THR A 51 2.30 -24.93 -6.68
CA THR A 51 2.03 -26.22 -6.04
C THR A 51 0.72 -26.16 -5.23
N PRO A 52 -0.03 -27.27 -5.07
CA PRO A 52 -1.28 -27.27 -4.29
C PRO A 52 -1.12 -26.87 -2.83
N ARG A 53 0.07 -27.01 -2.25
CA ARG A 53 0.37 -26.65 -0.84
C ARG A 53 0.77 -25.19 -0.65
N GLN A 54 0.83 -24.42 -1.74
CA GLN A 54 1.31 -23.05 -1.72
C GLN A 54 0.15 -22.08 -1.53
N ILE A 55 0.21 -21.31 -0.44
CA ILE A 55 -0.73 -20.24 -0.12
C ILE A 55 -0.32 -18.98 -0.88
N TRP A 56 -1.22 -18.39 -1.64
CA TRP A 56 -0.99 -17.13 -2.33
C TRP A 56 -1.72 -16.00 -1.59
N VAL A 57 -0.97 -14.95 -1.26
CA VAL A 57 -1.47 -13.78 -0.52
C VAL A 57 -1.56 -12.60 -1.48
N PHE A 58 -2.78 -12.09 -1.67
CA PHE A 58 -3.02 -10.83 -2.38
C PHE A 58 -2.70 -9.66 -1.45
N THR A 59 -1.88 -8.73 -1.91
CA THR A 59 -1.54 -7.55 -1.10
C THR A 59 -1.66 -6.27 -1.89
N THR A 60 -2.30 -5.28 -1.29
CA THR A 60 -2.39 -3.94 -1.85
C THR A 60 -2.79 -2.93 -0.79
N ASP A 61 -2.18 -1.76 -0.85
CA ASP A 61 -2.65 -0.56 -0.19
C ASP A 61 -3.53 0.26 -1.16
N GLU A 62 -3.33 0.08 -2.46
CA GLU A 62 -4.03 0.78 -3.52
C GLU A 62 -5.50 0.34 -3.72
N SER A 63 -6.32 1.26 -4.23
CA SER A 63 -7.74 1.04 -4.51
C SER A 63 -7.99 0.02 -5.64
N PRO A 64 -9.17 -0.62 -5.69
CA PRO A 64 -9.51 -1.55 -6.79
C PRO A 64 -9.35 -0.95 -8.20
N LEU A 65 -9.58 0.36 -8.32
CA LEU A 65 -9.45 1.09 -9.59
C LEU A 65 -7.99 1.26 -10.02
N THR A 66 -7.08 1.45 -9.06
CA THR A 66 -5.63 1.58 -9.32
C THR A 66 -4.91 0.23 -9.40
N THR A 67 -5.55 -0.85 -8.94
CA THR A 67 -4.93 -2.19 -8.84
C THR A 67 -5.41 -3.18 -9.89
N MET A 68 -5.98 -2.74 -11.01
CA MET A 68 -6.43 -3.67 -12.07
C MET A 68 -5.31 -4.57 -12.59
N ASP A 69 -4.05 -4.12 -12.54
CA ASP A 69 -2.88 -4.90 -12.93
C ASP A 69 -2.41 -5.92 -11.86
N TYR A 70 -3.00 -5.89 -10.66
CA TYR A 70 -2.66 -6.78 -9.54
C TYR A 70 -3.50 -8.05 -9.57
N ILE A 71 -4.65 -8.01 -10.24
CA ILE A 71 -5.50 -9.17 -10.43
C ILE A 71 -5.04 -10.00 -11.65
N PRO A 72 -5.13 -11.33 -11.58
CA PRO A 72 -4.83 -12.19 -12.71
C PRO A 72 -5.71 -11.85 -13.92
N PRO A 73 -5.17 -11.90 -15.16
CA PRO A 73 -5.95 -11.73 -16.38
C PRO A 73 -7.20 -12.62 -16.39
N LYS A 74 -8.32 -12.12 -16.93
CA LYS A 74 -9.62 -12.82 -16.94
C LYS A 74 -9.53 -14.27 -17.43
N GLN A 75 -8.71 -14.55 -18.45
CA GLN A 75 -8.46 -15.89 -18.98
C GLN A 75 -7.91 -16.91 -17.95
N TYR A 76 -7.29 -16.42 -16.88
CA TYR A 76 -6.79 -17.23 -15.77
C TYR A 76 -7.70 -17.17 -14.55
N ASN A 77 -8.58 -16.16 -14.46
CA ASN A 77 -9.47 -15.89 -13.33
C ASN A 77 -10.91 -16.43 -13.56
N ILE A 78 -11.08 -17.48 -14.37
CA ILE A 78 -12.39 -18.04 -14.73
C ILE A 78 -12.92 -18.89 -13.57
N GLY A 79 -13.56 -18.25 -12.59
CA GLY A 79 -14.35 -18.91 -11.55
C GLY A 79 -13.56 -19.49 -10.35
N ARG A 80 -12.26 -19.17 -10.22
CA ARG A 80 -11.46 -19.58 -9.06
C ARG A 80 -10.78 -18.38 -8.43
N ASN A 81 -10.98 -18.20 -7.13
CA ASN A 81 -10.21 -17.24 -6.35
C ASN A 81 -8.75 -17.72 -6.33
N ILE A 82 -7.88 -17.06 -7.09
CA ILE A 82 -6.47 -17.47 -7.23
C ILE A 82 -5.71 -17.23 -5.93
N PHE A 83 -6.08 -16.21 -5.18
CA PHE A 83 -5.51 -15.93 -3.88
C PHE A 83 -6.28 -16.68 -2.79
N ASN A 84 -5.52 -17.17 -1.81
CA ASN A 84 -6.06 -17.85 -0.64
C ASN A 84 -6.30 -16.88 0.52
N VAL A 85 -5.48 -15.84 0.61
CA VAL A 85 -5.46 -14.87 1.70
C VAL A 85 -5.39 -13.47 1.11
N THR A 86 -6.09 -12.53 1.72
CA THR A 86 -6.07 -11.10 1.43
C THR A 86 -5.39 -10.36 2.57
N TYR A 87 -4.40 -9.55 2.25
CA TYR A 87 -3.66 -8.70 3.18
C TYR A 87 -3.72 -7.25 2.65
N THR A 88 -4.73 -6.51 3.07
CA THR A 88 -5.04 -5.17 2.51
C THR A 88 -5.60 -4.22 3.56
N TYR A 89 -5.78 -2.95 3.20
CA TYR A 89 -6.44 -1.96 4.04
C TYR A 89 -7.92 -2.24 4.31
N HIS A 90 -8.57 -3.10 3.52
CA HIS A 90 -10.00 -3.33 3.62
C HIS A 90 -10.34 -4.09 4.91
N SER A 91 -11.34 -3.64 5.67
CA SER A 91 -11.71 -4.22 6.98
C SER A 91 -12.18 -5.67 6.91
N LYS A 92 -12.65 -6.12 5.73
CA LYS A 92 -13.06 -7.51 5.47
C LYS A 92 -11.95 -8.39 4.87
N SER A 93 -10.70 -7.92 4.82
CA SER A 93 -9.58 -8.78 4.40
C SER A 93 -9.23 -9.79 5.49
N ASP A 94 -8.64 -10.92 5.10
CA ASP A 94 -8.21 -11.97 6.03
C ASP A 94 -7.19 -11.44 7.04
N ILE A 95 -6.32 -10.52 6.59
CA ILE A 95 -5.36 -9.80 7.41
C ILE A 95 -5.51 -8.30 7.11
N SER A 96 -6.25 -7.59 7.96
CA SER A 96 -6.52 -6.17 7.78
C SER A 96 -5.39 -5.30 8.32
N VAL A 97 -4.80 -4.48 7.43
CA VAL A 97 -3.78 -3.48 7.78
C VAL A 97 -4.25 -2.11 7.30
N PRO A 98 -5.08 -1.41 8.10
CA PRO A 98 -5.54 -0.08 7.73
C PRO A 98 -4.35 0.89 7.70
N TYR A 99 -4.46 1.93 6.86
CA TYR A 99 -3.46 3.00 6.76
C TYR A 99 -3.15 3.72 8.08
N GLY A 100 -4.07 3.68 9.03
CA GLY A 100 -3.91 4.26 10.34
C GLY A 100 -4.80 3.57 11.36
N ARG A 101 -4.40 3.67 12.63
CA ARG A 101 -5.18 3.21 13.78
C ARG A 101 -5.18 4.30 14.83
N TYR A 102 -6.33 4.53 15.45
CA TYR A 102 -6.40 5.35 16.66
C TYR A 102 -5.80 4.56 17.82
N GLN A 103 -4.98 5.22 18.63
CA GLN A 103 -4.45 4.66 19.87
C GLN A 103 -4.94 5.51 21.04
N PRO A 104 -5.29 4.90 22.19
CA PRO A 104 -5.65 5.66 23.38
C PRO A 104 -4.56 6.67 23.76
N TYR A 105 -4.96 7.86 24.18
CA TYR A 105 -4.05 8.95 24.56
C TYR A 105 -3.03 8.54 25.64
N ALA A 106 -3.39 7.62 26.52
CA ALA A 106 -2.59 7.19 27.66
C ALA A 106 -1.23 6.52 27.32
N THR A 107 -0.92 6.27 26.04
CA THR A 107 0.37 5.69 25.61
C THR A 107 1.40 6.73 25.18
N PHE A 108 1.07 8.02 25.21
CA PHE A 108 2.03 9.09 24.93
C PHE A 108 2.65 9.57 26.24
N ASN A 109 3.98 9.48 26.36
CA ASN A 109 4.71 10.26 27.35
C ASN A 109 4.67 11.72 26.87
N ASP A 110 3.96 12.57 27.59
CA ASP A 110 3.95 14.03 27.43
C ASP A 110 5.28 14.65 27.92
N ASP A 111 6.41 14.00 27.66
CA ASP A 111 7.72 14.60 27.88
C ASP A 111 7.90 15.71 26.82
N GLU A 112 7.43 16.91 27.20
CA GLU A 112 7.63 18.23 26.62
C GLU A 112 7.17 18.47 25.18
N ILE A 113 5.90 18.84 25.04
CA ILE A 113 5.53 19.87 24.07
C ILE A 113 4.55 20.86 24.74
N ASP A 114 5.07 21.74 25.61
CA ASP A 114 4.37 22.98 26.01
C ASP A 114 4.56 24.05 24.92
N VAL A 115 4.16 23.70 23.70
CA VAL A 115 4.22 24.60 22.56
C VAL A 115 2.81 25.09 22.29
N ASP A 116 2.58 26.37 22.54
CA ASP A 116 1.37 27.06 22.11
C ASP A 116 1.39 27.21 20.58
N TYR A 117 0.97 26.15 19.88
CA TYR A 117 0.89 26.12 18.42
C TYR A 117 -0.02 27.21 17.85
N HIS A 118 -0.97 27.74 18.64
CA HIS A 118 -1.81 28.86 18.20
C HIS A 118 -1.02 30.17 18.06
N LYS A 119 0.03 30.35 18.87
CA LYS A 119 0.93 31.53 18.77
C LYS A 119 1.97 31.40 17.65
N LEU A 120 2.25 30.19 17.17
CA LEU A 120 3.28 29.94 16.15
C LEU A 120 2.75 29.86 14.72
N HIS A 121 1.46 29.55 14.53
CA HIS A 121 0.90 29.29 13.20
C HIS A 121 0.08 30.48 12.67
N HIS A 122 0.73 31.38 11.94
CA HIS A 122 0.05 32.42 11.15
C HIS A 122 -0.52 31.92 9.81
N LYS A 123 -0.30 30.65 9.48
CA LYS A 123 -0.70 30.01 8.22
C LYS A 123 -1.94 29.16 8.44
N PHE A 124 -2.94 29.32 7.57
CA PHE A 124 -4.25 28.73 7.76
C PHE A 124 -4.29 27.22 7.45
N ALA A 125 -3.89 26.82 6.24
CA ALA A 125 -3.84 25.42 5.85
C ALA A 125 -2.71 25.16 4.85
N MET A 126 -2.26 23.91 4.76
CA MET A 126 -1.36 23.47 3.69
C MET A 126 -1.89 22.22 3.00
N TRP A 127 -1.59 22.10 1.71
CA TRP A 127 -1.80 20.90 0.91
C TRP A 127 -0.48 20.44 0.32
N MET A 128 -0.12 19.17 0.55
CA MET A 128 1.09 18.57 0.00
C MET A 128 0.70 17.42 -0.91
N SER A 129 1.06 17.50 -2.20
CA SER A 129 0.79 16.41 -3.15
C SER A 129 1.82 16.35 -4.27
N SER A 130 2.21 15.13 -4.62
CA SER A 130 3.13 14.83 -5.72
C SER A 130 2.49 14.01 -6.85
N HIS A 131 1.28 13.48 -6.64
CA HIS A 131 0.52 12.72 -7.62
C HIS A 131 -0.76 13.49 -7.97
N CYS A 132 -0.75 14.09 -9.17
CA CYS A 132 -1.77 15.06 -9.59
C CYS A 132 -2.87 14.44 -10.43
N ASP A 133 -2.61 13.27 -11.01
CA ASP A 133 -3.59 12.48 -11.72
C ASP A 133 -4.68 12.00 -10.76
N THR A 134 -5.91 12.02 -11.24
CA THR A 134 -7.08 11.62 -10.47
C THR A 134 -7.97 10.73 -11.29
N ILE A 135 -8.47 9.65 -10.69
CA ILE A 135 -9.29 8.66 -11.39
C ILE A 135 -10.77 8.94 -11.19
N SER A 136 -11.20 9.17 -9.94
CA SER A 136 -12.62 9.32 -9.58
C SER A 136 -12.98 10.72 -9.08
N TRP A 137 -12.03 11.49 -8.54
CA TRP A 137 -12.28 12.81 -7.96
C TRP A 137 -11.10 13.76 -8.14
N ASP A 138 -11.36 14.95 -8.68
CA ASP A 138 -10.34 15.97 -8.92
C ASP A 138 -9.96 16.74 -7.64
N ARG A 139 -9.08 16.11 -6.86
CA ARG A 139 -8.47 16.69 -5.66
C ARG A 139 -7.76 18.01 -5.94
N THR A 140 -7.08 18.11 -7.08
CA THR A 140 -6.24 19.27 -7.40
C THR A 140 -7.10 20.49 -7.69
N LYS A 141 -8.18 20.32 -8.47
CA LYS A 141 -9.15 21.38 -8.69
C LYS A 141 -9.83 21.79 -7.39
N PHE A 142 -10.27 20.83 -6.57
CA PHE A 142 -10.88 21.14 -5.28
C PHE A 142 -10.00 22.06 -4.42
N VAL A 143 -8.71 21.75 -4.28
CA VAL A 143 -7.78 22.59 -3.51
C VAL A 143 -7.53 23.95 -4.18
N LYS A 144 -7.54 24.02 -5.51
CA LYS A 144 -7.42 25.30 -6.25
C LYS A 144 -8.65 26.19 -6.02
N ASP A 145 -9.85 25.65 -6.16
CA ASP A 145 -11.09 26.40 -5.93
C ASP A 145 -11.19 26.85 -4.46
N LEU A 146 -10.85 25.97 -3.51
CA LEU A 146 -10.88 26.31 -2.08
C LEU A 146 -9.88 27.42 -1.73
N ALA A 147 -8.74 27.47 -2.42
CA ALA A 147 -7.73 28.51 -2.24
C ALA A 147 -8.19 29.91 -2.69
N GLU A 148 -9.31 30.03 -3.42
CA GLU A 148 -9.93 31.32 -3.75
C GLU A 148 -10.64 31.95 -2.54
N TYR A 149 -11.05 31.13 -1.57
CA TYR A 149 -11.82 31.57 -0.39
C TYR A 149 -11.00 31.61 0.90
N MET A 150 -9.90 30.87 0.97
CA MET A 150 -9.04 30.80 2.15
C MET A 150 -7.57 30.56 1.78
N PRO A 151 -6.59 31.07 2.57
CA PRO A 151 -5.18 30.85 2.29
C PRO A 151 -4.81 29.35 2.41
N ILE A 152 -4.32 28.76 1.32
CA ILE A 152 -3.78 27.40 1.31
C ILE A 152 -2.40 27.42 0.66
N ASP A 153 -1.37 27.06 1.44
CA ASP A 153 -0.04 26.83 0.89
C ASP A 153 -0.01 25.46 0.18
N ARG A 154 0.41 25.43 -1.09
CA ARG A 154 0.35 24.21 -1.91
C ARG A 154 1.76 23.76 -2.27
N PHE A 155 2.19 22.65 -1.69
CA PHE A 155 3.54 22.08 -1.86
C PHE A 155 3.55 20.83 -2.73
N GLY A 156 4.71 20.57 -3.35
CA GLY A 156 4.97 19.39 -4.16
C GLY A 156 4.62 19.60 -5.63
N LYS A 157 4.67 18.51 -6.43
CA LYS A 157 4.48 18.59 -7.90
C LYS A 157 3.11 19.15 -8.32
N CYS A 158 2.10 19.04 -7.46
CA CYS A 158 0.75 19.53 -7.74
C CYS A 158 0.50 20.94 -7.20
N GLY A 159 1.47 21.51 -6.49
CA GLY A 159 1.43 22.85 -5.94
C GLY A 159 2.34 23.82 -6.68
N ASN A 160 2.43 25.04 -6.15
CA ASN A 160 3.32 26.10 -6.65
C ASN A 160 4.55 26.31 -5.75
N MET A 161 4.66 25.56 -4.65
CA MET A 161 5.76 25.64 -3.69
C MET A 161 6.55 24.34 -3.66
N THR A 162 7.85 24.43 -3.46
CA THR A 162 8.71 23.26 -3.29
C THR A 162 8.69 22.81 -1.84
N ALA A 163 8.37 21.53 -1.60
CA ALA A 163 8.62 20.92 -0.30
C ALA A 163 10.13 20.68 -0.16
N LYS A 164 10.78 21.38 0.77
CA LYS A 164 12.10 20.94 1.24
C LYS A 164 11.84 19.84 2.28
N MET A 165 12.10 18.60 1.89
CA MET A 165 12.25 17.48 2.83
C MET A 165 13.60 17.57 3.52
#